data_AF-A0A5A8F6P2-F1
#
_entry.id   AF-A0A5A8F6P2-F1
#
_cell.length_a   1.000
_cell.length_b   1.000
_cell.length_c   1.000
_cell.angle_alpha   90.00
_cell.angle_beta   90.00
_cell.angle_gamma   90.00
#
_symmetry.space_group_name_H-M   'P 1'
#
loop_
_entity.id
_entity.type
_entity.pdbx_description
1 polymer ?
#
loop_
_entity_poly.entity_id
_entity_poly.type
_entity_poly.pdbx_seq_one_letter_code
_entity_poly.pdbx_strand_id
1 'polypeptide(L)' 'MKIFNIPQGKKVRARNSHKEFKQFCGIARGSVAELRYFIMLSYDLGYVGKTLFDELINKTEIFSKMIYGIIKTLENKL' A
#
# COMPACT_ATOMS: atom_id res chain seq x y z
N MET A 1 -31.81 10.65 -21.01
CA MET A 1 -31.05 11.87 -21.39
C MET A 1 -31.65 13.07 -20.65
N LYS A 2 -31.06 13.44 -19.50
CA LYS A 2 -31.17 14.77 -18.88
C LYS A 2 -29.77 15.14 -18.40
N ILE A 3 -29.36 16.30 -18.86
CA ILE A 3 -28.02 16.87 -18.87
C ILE A 3 -27.83 17.78 -17.64
N PHE A 4 -26.60 17.80 -17.12
CA PHE A 4 -25.98 18.76 -16.19
C PHE A 4 -26.68 19.03 -14.83
N ASN A 5 -26.07 18.48 -13.76
CA ASN A 5 -25.97 19.20 -12.50
C ASN A 5 -24.54 19.06 -11.98
N ILE A 6 -23.67 19.99 -12.35
CA ILE A 6 -22.32 20.13 -11.79
C ILE A 6 -22.50 20.88 -10.46
N PRO A 7 -22.32 20.24 -9.29
CA PRO A 7 -22.30 20.98 -8.04
C PRO A 7 -20.91 21.61 -7.91
N GLN A 8 -20.77 22.82 -8.46
CA GLN A 8 -19.72 23.73 -8.02
C GLN A 8 -20.02 24.12 -6.57
N GLY A 9 -19.11 23.80 -5.65
CA GLY A 9 -19.08 24.47 -4.35
C GLY A 9 -19.17 23.61 -3.08
N LYS A 10 -18.49 22.47 -3.01
CA LYS A 10 -17.97 22.02 -1.69
C LYS A 10 -16.46 22.06 -1.70
N LYS A 11 -15.92 22.99 -0.89
CA LYS A 11 -14.54 22.94 -0.37
C LYS A 11 -14.28 21.53 0.18
N VAL A 12 -13.73 20.62 -0.61
CA VAL A 12 -13.07 19.40 -0.10
C VAL A 12 -11.69 19.83 0.39
N ARG A 13 -11.69 20.68 1.42
CA ARG A 13 -10.47 21.18 2.07
C ARG A 13 -9.93 20.07 2.95
N ALA A 14 -8.90 19.38 2.44
CA ALA A 14 -7.75 18.81 3.16
C ALA A 14 -7.98 17.77 4.30
N ARG A 15 -9.19 17.57 4.83
CA ARG A 15 -9.50 16.53 5.84
C ARG A 15 -9.65 15.12 5.24
N ASN A 16 -9.96 15.04 3.95
CA ASN A 16 -10.00 13.76 3.22
C ASN A 16 -8.60 13.25 2.86
N SER A 17 -7.62 14.13 2.70
CA SER A 17 -6.28 13.76 2.23
C SER A 17 -5.55 12.82 3.19
N HIS A 18 -5.55 13.08 4.51
CA HIS A 18 -4.82 12.21 5.46
C HIS A 18 -5.52 10.86 5.67
N LYS A 19 -6.86 10.84 5.68
CA LYS A 19 -7.63 9.60 5.86
C LYS A 19 -7.59 8.71 4.63
N GLU A 20 -7.75 9.29 3.43
CA GLU A 20 -7.59 8.58 2.16
C GLU A 20 -6.15 8.10 1.99
N PHE A 21 -5.15 8.92 2.34
CA PHE A 21 -3.75 8.51 2.27
C PHE A 21 -3.43 7.36 3.25
N LYS A 22 -3.97 7.38 4.48
CA LYS A 22 -3.89 6.25 5.41
C LYS A 22 -4.55 4.98 4.83
N GLN A 23 -5.68 5.11 4.15
CA GLN A 23 -6.34 3.99 3.47
C GLN A 23 -5.46 3.43 2.34
N PHE A 24 -4.84 4.28 1.52
CA PHE A 24 -3.89 3.83 0.50
C PHE A 24 -2.69 3.10 1.10
N CYS A 25 -2.13 3.59 2.22
CA CYS A 25 -1.07 2.89 2.93
C CYS A 25 -1.54 1.53 3.48
N GLY A 26 -2.78 1.42 3.94
CA GLY A 26 -3.39 0.16 4.35
C GLY A 26 -3.49 -0.85 3.21
N ILE A 27 -3.95 -0.42 2.04
CA ILE A 27 -4.00 -1.24 0.82
C ILE A 27 -2.59 -1.69 0.42
N ALA A 28 -1.63 -0.77 0.35
CA ALA A 28 -0.25 -1.08 0.00
C ALA A 28 0.38 -2.12 0.96
N ARG A 29 0.11 -2.00 2.26
CA ARG A 29 0.58 -2.98 3.25
C ARG A 29 -0.04 -4.37 3.03
N GLY A 30 -1.32 -4.43 2.67
CA GLY A 30 -1.99 -5.67 2.28
C GLY A 30 -1.36 -6.32 1.05
N SER A 31 -1.14 -5.52 -0.01
CA SER A 31 -0.51 -6.00 -1.24
C SER A 31 0.92 -6.51 -1.04
N VAL A 32 1.70 -5.90 -0.15
CA VAL A 32 3.05 -6.41 0.19
C VAL A 32 2.97 -7.77 0.90
N ALA A 33 1.99 -7.98 1.78
CA ALA A 33 1.78 -9.26 2.44
C ALA A 33 1.38 -10.36 1.44
N GLU A 34 0.48 -10.05 0.51
CA GLU A 34 0.07 -10.96 -0.57
C GLU A 34 1.25 -11.29 -1.50
N LEU A 35 2.04 -10.29 -1.88
CA LEU A 35 3.24 -10.50 -2.70
C LEU A 35 4.25 -11.41 -1.99
N ARG A 36 4.47 -11.21 -0.69
CA ARG A 36 5.36 -12.07 0.11
C ARG A 36 4.90 -13.52 0.10
N TYR A 37 3.59 -13.76 0.23
CA TYR A 37 3.02 -15.10 0.11
C TYR A 37 3.29 -15.71 -1.27
N PHE A 38 3.06 -14.96 -2.36
CA PHE A 38 3.33 -15.46 -3.71
C PHE A 38 4.82 -15.74 -3.97
N ILE A 39 5.73 -14.96 -3.38
CA ILE A 39 7.18 -15.22 -3.45
C ILE A 39 7.53 -16.53 -2.75
N MET A 40 6.98 -16.78 -1.55
CA MET A 40 7.17 -18.04 -0.82
C MET A 40 6.62 -19.23 -1.60
N LEU A 41 5.38 -19.13 -2.10
CA LEU A 41 4.78 -20.16 -2.93
C LEU A 41 5.58 -20.44 -4.21
N SER A 42 6.08 -19.39 -4.87
CA SER A 42 6.89 -19.55 -6.09
C SER A 42 8.25 -20.21 -5.81
N TYR A 43 8.82 -19.99 -4.62
CA TYR A 43 10.02 -20.70 -4.18
C TYR A 43 9.72 -22.18 -3.87
N ASP A 44 8.63 -22.45 -3.16
CA ASP A 44 8.21 -23.83 -2.83
C ASP A 44 7.91 -24.66 -4.09
N LEU A 45 7.36 -24.03 -5.13
CA LEU A 45 7.11 -24.66 -6.44
C LEU A 45 8.36 -24.74 -7.34
N GLY A 46 9.50 -24.20 -6.90
CA GLY A 46 10.75 -24.24 -7.65
C GLY A 46 10.81 -23.25 -8.83
N TYR A 47 9.89 -22.29 -8.94
CA TYR A 47 9.92 -21.25 -9.97
C TYR A 47 10.97 -20.17 -9.70
N VAL A 48 11.38 -20.01 -8.44
CA VAL A 48 12.36 -19.01 -7.99
C VAL A 48 13.50 -19.69 -7.25
N GLY A 49 14.75 -19.38 -7.62
CA GLY A 49 15.93 -19.87 -6.92
C GLY A 49 16.20 -19.12 -5.61
N LYS A 50 16.95 -19.75 -4.69
CA LYS A 50 17.19 -19.23 -3.33
C LYS A 50 17.73 -17.79 -3.28
N THR A 51 18.71 -17.45 -4.12
CA THR A 51 19.28 -16.10 -4.17
C THR A 51 18.23 -15.04 -4.50
N LEU A 52 17.39 -15.29 -5.51
CA LEU A 52 16.32 -14.38 -5.91
C LEU A 52 15.21 -14.33 -4.86
N PHE A 53 14.88 -15.46 -4.25
CA PHE A 53 13.93 -15.52 -3.14
C PHE A 53 14.38 -14.65 -1.96
N ASP A 54 15.61 -14.81 -1.49
CA ASP A 54 16.17 -14.05 -0.37
C ASP A 54 16.19 -12.53 -0.67
N GLU A 55 16.54 -12.16 -1.91
CA GLU A 55 16.49 -10.77 -2.38
C GLU A 55 15.06 -10.20 -2.34
N LEU A 56 14.10 -10.93 -2.89
CA LEU A 56 12.70 -10.50 -2.95
C LEU A 56 12.07 -10.39 -1.56
N ILE A 57 12.32 -11.36 -0.67
CA ILE A 57 11.85 -11.31 0.71
C ILE A 57 12.43 -10.09 1.43
N ASN A 58 13.73 -9.82 1.29
CA ASN A 58 14.34 -8.65 1.89
C ASN A 58 13.73 -7.33 1.36
N LYS A 59 13.46 -7.24 0.05
CA LYS A 59 12.75 -6.09 -0.54
C LYS A 59 11.35 -5.92 0.04
N THR A 60 10.57 -7.00 0.18
CA THR A 60 9.22 -6.92 0.78
C THR A 60 9.26 -6.44 2.24
N GLU A 61 10.29 -6.83 2.99
CA GLU A 61 10.51 -6.39 4.37
C GLU A 61 10.82 -4.89 4.45
N ILE A 62 11.70 -4.40 3.57
CA ILE A 62 12.04 -2.97 3.47
C ILE A 62 10.78 -2.15 3.14
N PHE A 63 9.98 -2.57 2.16
CA PHE A 63 8.74 -1.87 1.82
C PHE A 63 7.72 -1.88 2.96
N SER A 64 7.59 -3.00 3.68
CA SER A 64 6.72 -3.09 4.86
C SER A 64 7.11 -2.07 5.94
N LYS A 65 8.41 -1.93 6.22
CA LYS A 65 8.95 -0.95 7.17
C LYS A 65 8.71 0.49 6.72
N MET A 66 8.91 0.78 5.44
CA MET A 66 8.67 2.12 4.87
C MET A 66 7.19 2.51 4.99
N ILE A 67 6.28 1.62 4.59
CA ILE A 67 4.83 1.87 4.68
C ILE A 67 4.42 2.08 6.14
N TYR A 68 4.93 1.25 7.05
CA TYR A 68 4.67 1.41 8.48
C TYR A 68 5.18 2.76 9.03
N GLY A 69 6.39 3.18 8.64
CA GLY A 69 6.94 4.48 9.01
C GLY A 69 6.08 5.65 8.52
N ILE A 70 5.56 5.56 7.30
CA ILE A 70 4.62 6.54 6.75
C ILE A 70 3.32 6.58 7.55
N ILE A 71 2.70 5.42 7.82
CA ILE A 71 1.46 5.33 8.61
C ILE A 71 1.67 5.96 9.99
N LYS A 72 2.76 5.62 10.68
CA LYS A 72 3.09 6.16 12.00
C LYS A 72 3.28 7.69 11.97
N THR A 73 3.92 8.21 10.93
CA THR A 73 4.10 9.65 10.75
C THR A 73 2.77 10.37 10.54
N LEU A 74 1.83 9.74 9.84
CA LEU A 74 0.48 10.28 9.62
C LEU A 74 -0.37 10.23 10.90
N GLU A 75 -0.20 9.19 11.73
CA GLU A 75 -0.89 9.08 13.02
C GLU A 75 -0.41 10.11 14.03
N ASN A 76 0.89 10.42 14.06
CA ASN A 76 1.45 11.43 14.98
C ASN A 76 1.16 12.89 14.58
N LYS A 77 0.69 13.14 13.35
CA LYS A 77 0.35 14.48 12.83
C LYS A 77 -1.14 14.84 12.97
N LEU A 78 -1.98 13.87 13.35
CA LEU A 78 -3.41 14.03 13.65
C LEU A 78 -3.61 14.31 15.15
#